data_AF-A0A7C5ZBJ2-F1
#
_entry.id   AF-A0A7C5ZBJ2-F1
#
_cell.length_a   1.000
_cell.length_b   1.000
_cell.length_c   1.000
_cell.angle_alpha   90.00
_cell.angle_beta   90.00
_cell.angle_gamma   90.00
#
_symmetry.space_group_name_H-M   'P 1'
#
loop_
_entity.id
_entity.type
_entity.pdbx_description
1 polymer ?
#
loop_
_entity_poly.entity_id
_entity_poly.type
_entity_poly.pdbx_seq_one_letter_code
_entity_poly.pdbx_strand_id
1 'polypeptide(L)' 'MGKSKSFADKMSKANQDNTRHCAQCGESVTTVKMITSEKVEDTGAWKFRQNFVGICKCNEKDIIG' A
#
# COMPACT_ATOMS: atom_id res chain seq x y z
N MET A 1 -29.15 9.45 -18.33
CA MET A 1 -28.70 8.64 -19.48
C MET A 1 -27.38 7.97 -19.12
N GLY A 2 -27.40 6.66 -18.83
CA GLY A 2 -26.18 5.91 -18.56
C GLY A 2 -25.47 5.63 -19.87
N LYS A 3 -24.24 6.13 -20.06
CA LYS A 3 -23.43 5.80 -21.23
C LYS A 3 -23.20 4.28 -21.21
N SER A 4 -23.71 3.57 -22.21
CA SER A 4 -23.47 2.15 -22.44
C SER A 4 -21.97 1.95 -22.64
N LYS A 5 -21.28 1.41 -21.64
CA LYS A 5 -19.84 1.12 -21.73
C LYS A 5 -19.65 -0.07 -22.68
N SER A 6 -18.93 0.14 -23.77
CA SER A 6 -18.57 -0.95 -24.68
C SER A 6 -17.61 -1.93 -23.98
N PHE A 7 -17.44 -3.13 -24.55
CA PHE A 7 -16.42 -4.07 -24.06
C PHE A 7 -15.01 -3.46 -24.14
N ALA A 8 -14.74 -2.68 -25.20
CA ALA A 8 -13.48 -1.96 -25.36
C ALA A 8 -13.25 -0.96 -24.21
N ASP A 9 -14.26 -0.17 -23.81
CA ASP A 9 -14.16 0.76 -22.68
C ASP A 9 -13.85 0.06 -21.34
N LYS A 10 -14.36 -1.16 -21.18
CA LYS A 10 -14.08 -1.98 -19.98
C LYS A 10 -12.66 -2.52 -20.01
N MET A 11 -12.18 -2.96 -21.17
CA MET A 11 -10.84 -3.49 -21.34
C MET A 11 -9.76 -2.41 -21.20
N SER A 12 -9.99 -1.21 -21.72
CA SER A 12 -9.10 -0.07 -21.53
C SER A 12 -8.98 0.34 -20.06
N LYS A 13 -10.06 0.26 -19.27
CA LYS A 13 -10.02 0.52 -17.83
C LYS A 13 -9.32 -0.58 -17.04
N ALA A 14 -9.49 -1.83 -17.43
CA ALA A 14 -8.81 -2.95 -16.80
C ALA A 14 -7.29 -2.91 -17.03
N ASN A 15 -6.85 -2.41 -18.19
CA ASN A 15 -5.44 -2.25 -18.54
C ASN A 15 -4.78 -0.97 -18.01
N GLN A 16 -5.52 -0.09 -17.31
CA GLN A 16 -4.91 1.06 -16.66
C GLN A 16 -4.17 0.58 -15.42
N ASP A 17 -2.84 0.69 -15.47
CA ASP A 17 -2.00 0.54 -14.29
C ASP A 17 -2.29 1.68 -13.32
N ASN A 18 -3.08 1.38 -12.28
CA ASN A 18 -3.40 2.29 -11.19
C ASN A 18 -2.44 2.10 -10.00
N THR A 19 -1.39 1.31 -10.19
CA THR A 19 -0.46 0.96 -9.13
C THR A 19 0.50 2.13 -8.94
N ARG A 20 0.76 2.50 -7.68
CA ARG A 20 1.77 3.51 -7.39
C ARG A 20 3.13 2.86 -7.60
N HIS A 21 3.93 3.39 -8.50
CA HIS A 21 5.30 2.92 -8.71
C HIS A 21 6.26 3.69 -7.79
N CYS A 22 7.25 2.99 -7.26
CA CYS A 22 8.32 3.61 -6.47
C CYS A 22 9.25 4.40 -7.40
N ALA A 23 9.54 5.65 -7.08
CA ALA A 23 10.41 6.51 -7.89
C ALA A 23 11.90 6.05 -7.93
N GLN A 24 12.30 5.15 -7.03
CA GLN A 24 13.68 4.67 -6.92
C GLN A 24 13.92 3.36 -7.71
N CYS A 25 13.04 2.37 -7.56
CA CYS A 25 13.17 1.06 -8.24
C CYS A 25 12.20 0.84 -9.40
N GLY A 26 11.20 1.70 -9.59
CA GLY A 26 10.17 1.55 -10.63
C GLY A 26 9.14 0.44 -10.38
N GLU A 27 9.30 -0.35 -9.32
CA GLU A 27 8.36 -1.42 -8.97
C GLU A 27 7.07 -0.90 -8.34
N SER A 28 6.03 -1.72 -8.43
CA SER A 28 4.73 -1.46 -7.80
C SER A 28 4.85 -1.44 -6.27
N VAL A 29 4.43 -0.35 -5.66
CA VAL A 29 4.31 -0.18 -4.21
C VAL A 29 3.10 -0.97 -3.73
N THR A 30 3.34 -1.98 -2.91
CA THR A 30 2.30 -2.77 -2.25
C THR A 30 2.00 -2.17 -0.88
N THR A 31 0.73 -1.89 -0.58
CA THR A 31 0.36 -1.38 0.74
C THR A 31 0.20 -2.54 1.71
N VAL A 32 0.98 -2.53 2.79
CA VAL A 32 0.94 -3.56 3.84
C VAL A 32 0.49 -2.94 5.16
N LYS A 33 -0.31 -3.71 5.92
CA LYS A 33 -0.73 -3.32 7.26
C LYS A 33 0.32 -3.77 8.28
N MET A 34 1.10 -2.83 8.79
CA MET A 34 2.11 -3.05 9.82
C MET A 34 1.48 -2.85 11.20
N ILE A 35 1.64 -3.83 12.08
CA ILE A 35 1.20 -3.75 13.48
C ILE A 35 2.45 -3.67 14.34
N THR A 36 2.60 -2.55 15.05
CA THR A 36 3.73 -2.31 15.96
C THR A 36 3.21 -2.27 17.40
N SER A 37 3.90 -2.99 18.29
CA SER A 37 3.62 -2.98 19.73
C SER A 37 4.52 -1.95 20.40
N GLU A 38 3.96 -0.79 20.71
CA GLU A 38 4.66 0.28 21.41
C GLU A 38 4.27 0.25 22.89
N LYS A 39 5.27 0.33 23.77
CA LYS A 39 5.02 0.52 25.20
C LYS A 39 4.84 2.01 25.47
N VAL A 40 3.71 2.38 26.07
CA VAL A 40 3.47 3.76 26.48
C VAL A 40 4.33 4.03 27.72
N GLU A 41 5.34 4.89 27.60
CA GLU A 41 6.29 5.16 28.69
C GLU A 41 5.60 5.69 29.95
N ASP A 42 4.53 6.48 29.79
CA ASP A 42 3.79 7.09 30.91
C ASP A 42 2.96 6.10 31.74
N THR A 43 2.38 5.07 31.12
CA THR A 43 1.42 4.16 31.78
C THR A 43 1.91 2.72 31.87
N GLY A 44 3.03 2.40 31.21
CA GLY A 44 3.56 1.04 31.13
C GLY A 44 2.69 0.06 30.32
N ALA A 45 1.57 0.53 29.75
CA ALA A 45 0.65 -0.27 28.97
C ALA A 45 1.18 -0.52 27.55
N TRP A 46 0.85 -1.69 27.00
CA TRP A 46 1.16 -2.04 25.61
C TRP A 46 0.07 -1.52 24.68
N LYS A 47 0.45 -0.73 23.69
CA LYS A 47 -0.44 -0.23 22.65
C LYS A 47 -0.03 -0.84 21.31
N PHE A 48 -1.01 -1.34 20.58
CA PHE A 48 -0.82 -1.82 19.22
C PHE A 48 -1.19 -0.71 18.24
N ARG A 49 -0.21 -0.15 17.53
CA ARG A 49 -0.47 0.78 16.42
C ARG A 49 -0.57 0.01 15.12
N GLN A 50 -1.61 0.31 14.37
CA GLN A 50 -1.84 -0.21 13.03
C GLN A 50 -1.53 0.89 12.02
N ASN A 51 -0.47 0.72 11.25
CA ASN A 51 -0.06 1.67 10.22
C ASN A 51 -0.13 0.98 8.85
N PHE A 52 -0.65 1.67 7.86
CA PHE A 52 -0.57 1.22 6.46
C PHE A 52 0.69 1.83 5.85
N VAL A 53 1.63 0.98 5.46
CA VAL A 53 2.92 1.41 4.90
C VAL A 53 3.04 0.85 3.47
N GLY A 54 3.50 1.69 2.56
CA GLY A 54 3.82 1.27 1.20
C GLY A 54 5.20 0.60 1.15
N ILE A 55 5.24 -0.66 0.74
CA ILE A 55 6.46 -1.46 0.57
C ILE A 55 6.78 -1.60 -0.92
N CYS A 56 8.06 -1.49 -1.24
CA CYS A 56 8.70 -1.78 -2.52
C CYS A 56 10.05 -2.46 -2.24
N LYS A 57 10.75 -2.99 -3.24
CA LYS A 57 12.04 -3.65 -3.04
C LYS A 57 13.09 -2.82 -2.29
N CYS A 58 13.04 -1.49 -2.39
CA CYS A 58 14.02 -0.62 -1.74
C CYS A 58 13.86 -0.58 -0.22
N ASN A 59 12.62 -0.57 0.28
CA ASN A 59 12.31 -0.35 1.70
C ASN A 59 11.79 -1.62 2.39
N GLU A 60 11.63 -2.73 1.67
CA GLU A 60 11.22 -4.02 2.24
C GLU A 60 12.10 -4.45 3.40
N LYS A 61 13.43 -4.32 3.27
CA LYS A 61 14.39 -4.68 4.32
C LYS A 61 14.23 -3.82 5.57
N ASP A 62 14.03 -2.51 5.41
CA ASP A 62 13.85 -1.60 6.56
C ASP A 62 12.51 -1.81 7.28
N ILE A 63 11.47 -2.27 6.57
CA ILE A 63 10.11 -2.41 7.12
C ILE A 63 9.87 -3.80 7.71
N ILE A 64 10.42 -4.85 7.10
CA ILE A 64 10.19 -6.24 7.53
C ILE A 64 11.29 -6.72 8.49
N GLY A 65 12.52 -6.21 8.36
CA GLY A 65 13.68 -6.64 9.14
C GLY A 65 14.44 -7.80 8.50
#